data_AF-A0A6S7JN31-F1
#
_entry.id   AF-A0A6S7JN31-F1
#
_cell.length_a   1.000
_cell.length_b   1.000
_cell.length_c   1.000
_cell.angle_alpha   90.00
_cell.angle_beta   90.00
_cell.angle_gamma   90.00
#
_symmetry.space_group_name_H-M   'P 1'
#
loop_
_entity.id
_entity.type
_entity.pdbx_description
1 polymer ?
#
loop_
_entity_poly.entity_id
_entity_poly.type
_entity_poly.pdbx_seq_one_letter_code
_entity_poly.pdbx_strand_id
1 'polypeptide(L)'
;MEFESKTLIIILDEAKVYQSMYTNSEVYNILGKEVCIVQDIALAKGGTESIVESFYSTMASQSLQGGQSNEVLTLRTKIDWCFPPVIQLDTAITEIAKIYIDGDKQLKLKSHMCP
;
A
#
# COMPACT_ATOMS: atom_id res chain seq x y z
N MET A 1 38.66 -44.21 -6.70
CA MET A 1 37.43 -44.01 -5.92
C MET A 1 36.85 -42.70 -6.40
N GLU A 2 36.04 -42.75 -7.46
CA GLU A 2 35.40 -41.56 -8.04
C GLU A 2 34.23 -41.17 -7.15
N PHE A 3 34.26 -39.95 -6.61
CA PHE A 3 33.10 -39.36 -5.95
C PHE A 3 32.18 -38.81 -7.03
N GLU A 4 31.09 -39.52 -7.33
CA GLU A 4 29.98 -38.95 -8.09
C GLU A 4 29.36 -37.81 -7.27
N SER A 5 29.67 -36.57 -7.66
CA SER A 5 28.97 -35.39 -7.15
C SER A 5 27.56 -35.37 -7.74
N LYS A 6 26.60 -35.95 -7.02
CA LYS A 6 25.18 -35.84 -7.36
C LYS A 6 24.72 -34.41 -7.14
N THR A 7 24.52 -33.67 -8.22
CA THR A 7 23.87 -32.36 -8.18
C THR A 7 22.42 -32.54 -7.75
N LEU A 8 22.09 -32.07 -6.54
CA LEU A 8 20.70 -31.99 -6.07
C LEU A 8 20.08 -30.71 -6.62
N ILE A 9 19.07 -30.85 -7.48
CA ILE A 9 18.25 -29.73 -7.92
C ILE A 9 17.13 -29.56 -6.90
N ILE A 10 17.29 -28.57 -6.01
CA ILE A 10 16.26 -28.20 -5.04
C ILE A 10 15.47 -27.05 -5.65
N ILE A 11 14.18 -27.29 -5.93
CA ILE A 11 13.24 -26.27 -6.40
C ILE A 11 12.37 -25.88 -5.20
N LEU A 12 12.38 -24.58 -4.86
CA LEU A 12 11.51 -24.05 -3.83
C LEU A 12 10.07 -24.04 -4.35
N ASP A 13 9.17 -24.70 -3.64
CA ASP A 13 7.73 -24.62 -3.90
C ASP A 13 7.17 -23.37 -3.23
N GLU A 14 7.25 -22.25 -3.95
CA GLU A 14 6.89 -20.92 -3.47
C GLU A 14 5.44 -20.85 -2.95
N ALA A 15 4.51 -21.53 -3.62
CA ALA A 15 3.11 -21.60 -3.20
C ALA A 15 2.95 -22.29 -1.84
N LYS A 16 3.70 -23.38 -1.59
CA LYS A 16 3.70 -24.04 -0.26
C LYS A 16 4.35 -23.19 0.82
N VAL A 17 5.37 -22.40 0.48
CA VAL A 17 5.97 -21.44 1.42
C VAL A 17 4.92 -20.42 1.86
N TYR A 18 4.22 -19.80 0.91
CA TYR A 18 3.15 -18.84 1.24
C TYR A 18 2.02 -19.48 2.02
N GLN A 19 1.57 -20.67 1.63
CA GLN A 19 0.56 -21.40 2.38
C GLN A 19 1.01 -21.66 3.82
N SER A 20 2.26 -22.06 4.03
CA SER A 20 2.79 -22.38 5.36
C SER A 20 2.74 -21.19 6.32
N MET A 21 2.84 -19.95 5.82
CA MET A 21 2.71 -18.74 6.64
C MET A 21 1.35 -18.64 7.32
N TYR A 22 0.30 -19.21 6.72
CA TYR A 22 -1.08 -19.16 7.23
C TYR A 22 -1.54 -20.46 7.87
N THR A 23 -0.99 -21.60 7.45
CA THR A 23 -1.44 -22.93 7.92
C THR A 23 -0.58 -23.51 9.02
N ASN A 24 0.69 -23.10 9.14
CA ASN A 24 1.58 -23.56 10.21
C ASN A 24 1.57 -22.55 11.36
N SER A 25 1.05 -22.95 12.51
CA SER A 25 0.94 -22.09 13.70
C SER A 25 2.28 -21.59 14.23
N GLU A 26 3.35 -22.38 14.14
CA GLU A 26 4.67 -21.97 14.60
C GLU A 26 5.24 -20.86 13.70
N VAL A 27 5.10 -21.03 12.38
CA VAL A 27 5.51 -20.03 11.40
C VAL A 27 4.70 -18.75 11.56
N TYR A 28 3.37 -18.86 11.66
CA TYR A 28 2.50 -17.70 11.86
C TYR A 28 2.81 -16.94 13.16
N ASN A 29 3.09 -17.66 14.25
CA ASN A 29 3.42 -17.02 15.53
C ASN A 29 4.77 -16.30 15.50
N ILE A 30 5.73 -16.75 14.69
CA ILE A 30 7.02 -16.08 14.50
C ILE A 30 6.87 -14.85 13.61
N LEU A 31 6.16 -14.97 12.49
CA LEU A 31 6.00 -13.88 11.52
C LEU A 31 5.05 -12.80 12.03
N GLY A 32 3.96 -13.20 12.67
CA GLY A 32 2.90 -12.31 13.09
C GLY A 32 1.99 -11.84 11.95
N LYS A 33 0.92 -11.15 12.34
CA LYS A 33 -0.12 -10.68 11.43
C LYS A 33 0.41 -9.61 10.47
N GLU A 34 1.26 -8.74 10.98
CA GLU A 34 1.81 -7.59 10.25
C GLU A 34 2.64 -8.05 9.05
N VAL A 35 3.47 -9.08 9.23
CA VAL A 35 4.28 -9.63 8.14
C VAL A 35 3.39 -10.31 7.09
N CYS A 36 2.36 -11.05 7.52
CA CYS A 36 1.40 -11.65 6.59
C CYS A 36 0.69 -10.60 5.74
N ILE A 37 0.26 -9.48 6.34
CA ILE A 37 -0.34 -8.36 5.59
C ILE A 37 0.63 -7.77 4.58
N VAL A 38 1.89 -7.54 4.96
CA VAL A 38 2.92 -7.02 4.04
C VAL A 38 3.17 -8.00 2.91
N GLN A 39 3.23 -9.31 3.20
CA GLN A 39 3.40 -10.35 2.20
C GLN A 39 2.20 -10.41 1.23
N ASP A 40 0.98 -10.32 1.72
CA ASP A 40 -0.23 -10.29 0.87
C ASP A 40 -0.22 -9.08 -0.06
N ILE A 41 0.13 -7.90 0.46
CA ILE A 41 0.29 -6.70 -0.36
C ILE A 41 1.40 -6.92 -1.40
N ALA A 42 2.53 -7.52 -1.00
CA ALA A 42 3.65 -7.77 -1.92
C ALA A 42 3.21 -8.70 -3.05
N LEU A 43 2.58 -9.82 -2.73
CA LEU A 43 2.08 -10.78 -3.72
C LEU A 43 1.03 -10.16 -4.64
N ALA A 44 0.08 -9.39 -4.09
CA ALA A 44 -0.92 -8.69 -4.88
C ALA A 44 -0.33 -7.61 -5.81
N LYS A 45 0.84 -7.05 -5.46
CA LYS A 45 1.52 -5.99 -6.20
C LYS A 45 2.67 -6.49 -7.08
N GLY A 46 2.98 -7.78 -7.10
CA GLY A 46 4.05 -8.36 -7.92
C GLY A 46 5.43 -8.34 -7.24
N GLY A 47 5.48 -8.56 -5.93
CA GLY A 47 6.70 -8.64 -5.13
C GLY A 47 6.98 -7.40 -4.27
N THR A 48 7.99 -7.53 -3.41
CA THR A 48 8.47 -6.45 -2.52
C THR A 48 9.10 -5.29 -3.27
N GLU A 49 9.72 -5.57 -4.41
CA GLU A 49 10.32 -4.62 -5.33
C GLU A 49 9.24 -3.70 -5.89
N SER A 50 8.13 -4.27 -6.35
CA SER A 50 6.99 -3.54 -6.87
C SER A 50 6.34 -2.64 -5.81
N ILE A 51 6.35 -3.04 -4.53
CA ILE A 51 5.94 -2.18 -3.40
C ILE A 51 6.86 -0.96 -3.31
N VAL A 52 8.17 -1.18 -3.23
CA VAL A 52 9.15 -0.11 -3.03
C VAL A 52 9.14 0.85 -4.22
N GLU A 53 9.13 0.32 -5.43
CA GLU A 53 9.08 1.10 -6.68
C GLU A 53 7.81 1.95 -6.76
N SER A 54 6.63 1.34 -6.52
CA SER A 54 5.38 2.09 -6.56
C SER A 54 5.26 3.11 -5.42
N PHE A 55 5.81 2.83 -4.24
CA PHE A 55 5.82 3.75 -3.11
C PHE A 55 6.66 5.00 -3.45
N TYR A 56 7.92 4.79 -3.87
CA TYR A 56 8.80 5.91 -4.19
C TYR A 56 8.41 6.63 -5.49
N SER A 57 7.81 5.94 -6.46
CA SER A 57 7.25 6.56 -7.65
C SER A 57 6.10 7.52 -7.29
N THR A 58 5.19 7.08 -6.40
CA THR A 58 4.10 7.91 -5.89
C THR A 58 4.65 9.11 -5.12
N MET A 59 5.60 8.88 -4.20
CA MET A 59 6.26 9.95 -3.44
C MET A 59 6.97 10.96 -4.35
N ALA A 60 7.63 10.51 -5.41
CA ALA A 60 8.27 11.35 -6.41
C ALA A 60 7.27 12.18 -7.20
N SER A 61 6.10 11.62 -7.56
CA SER A 61 5.05 12.40 -8.22
C SER A 61 4.50 13.52 -7.33
N GLN A 62 4.40 13.26 -6.01
CA GLN A 62 3.91 14.22 -5.02
C GLN A 62 4.93 15.32 -4.71
N SER A 63 6.23 15.03 -4.81
CA SER A 63 7.30 16.01 -4.53
C SER A 63 7.37 17.13 -5.57
N LEU A 64 6.80 16.92 -6.76
CA LEU A 64 6.70 17.95 -7.81
C LEU A 64 5.75 19.10 -7.44
N GLN A 65 4.87 18.92 -6.45
CA GLN A 65 3.87 19.92 -6.03
C GLN A 65 4.31 20.76 -4.80
N GLY A 66 5.49 21.37 -4.90
CA GLY A 66 6.02 22.30 -3.90
C GLY A 66 6.77 21.58 -2.77
N GLY A 67 7.94 22.13 -2.40
CA GLY A 67 8.92 21.52 -1.49
C GLY A 67 8.35 21.11 -0.14
N GLN A 68 7.84 19.89 -0.08
CA GLN A 68 7.32 19.27 1.14
C GLN A 68 8.44 18.49 1.83
N SER A 69 8.35 18.35 3.15
CA SER A 69 9.30 17.51 3.89
C SER A 69 9.07 16.03 3.59
N ASN A 70 10.11 15.22 3.78
CA ASN A 70 10.03 13.78 3.55
C ASN A 70 8.96 13.11 4.42
N GLU A 71 8.74 13.59 5.63
CA GLU A 71 7.73 13.08 6.54
C GLU A 71 6.32 13.29 5.96
N VAL A 72 6.06 14.47 5.40
CA VAL A 72 4.75 14.79 4.80
C VAL A 72 4.53 13.99 3.52
N LEU A 73 5.55 13.87 2.67
CA LEU A 73 5.49 13.06 1.46
C LEU A 73 5.27 11.57 1.77
N THR A 74 5.94 11.06 2.81
CA THR A 74 5.76 9.68 3.29
C THR A 74 4.32 9.46 3.76
N LEU A 75 3.77 10.40 4.55
CA LEU A 75 2.40 10.31 5.04
C LEU A 75 1.39 10.34 3.89
N ARG A 76 1.55 11.26 2.93
CA ARG A 76 0.69 11.36 1.74
C ARG A 76 0.74 10.11 0.88
N THR A 77 1.92 9.53 0.68
CA THR A 77 2.09 8.29 -0.08
C THR A 77 1.39 7.12 0.60
N LYS A 78 1.53 6.98 1.93
CA LYS A 78 0.81 5.96 2.71
C LYS A 78 -0.71 6.14 2.63
N ILE A 79 -1.18 7.37 2.67
CA ILE A 79 -2.60 7.70 2.50
C ILE A 79 -3.06 7.26 1.12
N ASP A 80 -2.39 7.69 0.06
CA ASP A 80 -2.73 7.36 -1.34
C ASP A 80 -2.86 5.84 -1.56
N TRP A 81 -1.96 5.07 -0.96
CA TRP A 81 -2.00 3.60 -0.99
C TRP A 81 -3.19 2.95 -0.28
N CYS A 82 -3.72 3.61 0.75
CA CYS A 82 -4.84 3.10 1.53
C CYS A 82 -6.20 3.52 0.95
N PHE A 83 -6.24 4.54 0.09
CA PHE A 83 -7.48 4.99 -0.53
C PHE A 83 -7.79 4.17 -1.79
N PRO A 84 -9.07 3.83 -2.01
CA PRO A 84 -9.47 3.27 -3.30
C PRO A 84 -9.24 4.31 -4.40
N PRO A 85 -9.06 3.87 -5.66
CA PRO A 85 -8.90 4.78 -6.79
C PRO A 85 -10.00 5.86 -6.80
N VAL A 86 -9.63 7.11 -7.11
CA VAL A 86 -10.51 8.28 -7.11
C VAL A 86 -11.83 8.03 -7.87
N ILE A 87 -11.79 7.22 -8.93
CA ILE A 87 -12.98 6.84 -9.71
C ILE A 87 -14.04 6.07 -8.92
N GLN A 88 -13.65 5.42 -7.83
CA GLN A 88 -14.56 4.70 -6.91
C GLN A 88 -15.10 5.60 -5.80
N LEU A 89 -14.66 6.87 -5.74
CA LEU A 89 -15.01 7.84 -4.69
C LEU A 89 -15.89 8.99 -5.21
N ASP A 90 -16.50 8.86 -6.38
CA ASP A 90 -17.25 9.92 -7.05
C ASP A 90 -18.33 10.58 -6.15
N THR A 91 -19.09 9.77 -5.41
CA THR A 91 -20.09 10.27 -4.46
C THR A 91 -19.45 11.08 -3.33
N ALA A 92 -18.38 10.58 -2.71
CA ALA A 92 -17.71 11.26 -1.63
C ALA A 92 -17.05 12.58 -2.10
N ILE A 93 -16.42 12.57 -3.28
CA ILE A 93 -15.85 13.77 -3.89
C ILE A 93 -16.95 14.80 -4.16
N THR A 94 -18.08 14.37 -4.72
CA THR A 94 -19.23 15.24 -4.99
C THR A 94 -19.80 15.85 -3.71
N GLU A 95 -19.93 15.08 -2.64
CA GLU A 95 -20.43 15.57 -1.36
C GLU A 95 -19.47 16.55 -0.69
N ILE A 96 -18.16 16.25 -0.70
CA ILE A 96 -17.14 17.15 -0.17
C ILE A 96 -17.08 18.44 -1.00
N ALA A 97 -17.19 18.35 -2.32
CA ALA A 97 -17.24 19.52 -3.20
C ALA A 97 -18.46 20.40 -2.91
N LYS A 98 -19.64 19.82 -2.64
CA LYS A 98 -20.82 20.57 -2.18
C LYS A 98 -20.56 21.28 -0.86
N ILE A 99 -19.95 20.62 0.12
CA ILE A 99 -19.59 21.24 1.40
C ILE A 99 -18.60 22.40 1.19
N TYR A 100 -17.63 22.25 0.29
CA TYR A 100 -16.67 23.30 -0.03
C TYR A 100 -17.34 24.53 -0.67
N ILE A 101 -18.28 24.31 -1.60
CA ILE A 101 -19.00 25.35 -2.33
C ILE A 101 -20.08 26.02 -1.47
N ASP A 102 -20.85 25.26 -0.69
CA ASP A 102 -22.03 25.78 0.02
C ASP A 102 -21.73 26.10 1.49
N GLY A 103 -20.62 25.59 2.03
CA GLY A 103 -20.34 25.56 3.46
C GLY A 103 -21.10 24.46 4.19
N ASP A 104 -20.58 24.05 5.35
CA ASP A 104 -21.26 23.09 6.22
C ASP A 104 -22.14 23.83 7.24
N LYS A 105 -23.46 23.77 7.05
CA LYS A 105 -24.43 24.42 7.95
C LYS A 105 -24.49 23.77 9.34
N GLN A 106 -24.17 22.48 9.47
CA GLN A 106 -24.17 21.78 10.75
C GLN A 106 -22.93 22.13 11.57
N LEU A 107 -21.77 22.17 10.91
CA LEU A 107 -20.50 22.56 11.53
C LEU A 107 -20.24 24.08 11.51
N LYS A 108 -21.19 24.88 11.00
CA LYS A 108 -21.10 26.34 10.82
C LYS A 108 -19.87 26.78 10.02
N LEU A 109 -19.41 25.95 9.08
CA LEU A 109 -18.33 26.29 8.17
C LEU A 109 -18.87 27.16 7.05
N LYS A 110 -18.19 28.27 6.78
CA LYS A 110 -18.54 29.15 5.66
C LYS A 110 -18.13 28.50 4.34
N SER A 111 -18.91 28.76 3.30
CA SER A 111 -18.51 28.49 1.91
C SER A 111 -17.11 29.04 1.66
N HIS A 112 -16.26 28.24 1.03
CA HIS A 112 -14.94 28.68 0.60
C HIS A 112 -14.99 29.46 -0.72
N MET A 113 -16.09 29.33 -1.46
CA MET A 113 -16.42 30.19 -2.60
C MET A 113 -17.09 31.46 -2.07
N CYS A 114 -16.29 32.41 -1.56
CA CYS A 114 -16.76 33.79 -1.54
C CYS A 114 -16.73 34.34 -2.99
N PRO A 115 -17.75 35.08 -3.45
CA PRO A 115 -17.54 36.05 -4.53
C PRO A 115 -16.53 37.13 -4.14
#